data_AF-A0A7C7R3B9-F1
#
_entry.id   AF-A0A7C7R3B9-F1
#
_cell.length_a   1.000
_cell.length_b   1.000
_cell.length_c   1.000
_cell.angle_alpha   90.00
_cell.angle_beta   90.00
_cell.angle_gamma   90.00
#
_symmetry.space_group_name_H-M   'P 1'
#
loop_
_entity.id
_entity.type
_entity.pdbx_description
1 polymer ?
#
loop_
_entity_poly.entity_id
_entity_poly.type
_entity_poly.pdbx_seq_one_letter_code
_entity_poly.pdbx_strand_id
1 'polypeptide(L)'
;MDNRYPDRAVYHVDFPRLKVQPVGTPQTNRSAVPYFGGRLIYDPLNSVALKTLLLPSPYFFLYPHMYTPLQLFTYYDATDGHTLYLAAHDGAGYTKAFDFRADGQRLYFGVRQYPEYNITPGNDYVSPYPVAIGALPGDWYDAAKTYRAWAERQVWAQRGPIALSDDFSQKLKASEVMGVWAPFTDTLKPFEGAARDMERWAEFLGIEHVSGLWYGWRGNEFDTRWPEYEPVEPSFPDGITLT
;
A
#
# COMPACT_ATOMS: atom_id res chain seq x y z
N MET A 1 0.80 26.82 6.52
CA MET A 1 0.75 27.18 7.94
C MET A 1 1.93 28.09 8.20
N ASP A 2 1.63 29.33 8.52
CA ASP A 2 2.57 30.33 9.01
C ASP A 2 2.70 30.15 10.53
N ASN A 3 3.88 29.77 11.00
CA ASN A 3 4.18 29.51 12.39
C ASN A 3 4.54 30.81 13.10
N ARG A 4 3.56 31.37 13.81
CA ARG A 4 3.70 32.65 14.53
C ARG A 4 4.42 32.52 15.89
N TYR A 5 4.96 31.36 16.22
CA TYR A 5 5.66 31.09 17.48
C TYR A 5 7.10 30.64 17.20
N PRO A 6 8.10 31.56 17.26
CA PRO A 6 9.48 31.26 16.88
C PRO A 6 10.18 30.25 17.80
N ASP A 7 9.64 30.05 19.01
CA ASP A 7 10.11 29.09 20.01
C ASP A 7 9.44 27.71 19.90
N ARG A 8 8.51 27.52 18.96
CA ARG A 8 7.75 26.27 18.78
C ARG A 8 7.98 25.68 17.41
N ALA A 9 8.05 24.35 17.36
CA ALA A 9 8.11 23.59 16.11
C ALA A 9 6.71 23.14 15.69
N VAL A 10 6.47 23.04 14.37
CA VAL A 10 5.28 22.39 13.81
C VAL A 10 5.54 20.89 13.73
N TYR A 11 5.05 20.13 14.72
CA TYR A 11 5.29 18.69 14.83
C TYR A 11 4.55 17.86 13.76
N HIS A 12 3.29 18.20 13.50
CA HIS A 12 2.47 17.68 12.41
C HIS A 12 1.33 18.66 12.09
N VAL A 13 0.70 18.48 10.94
CA VAL A 13 -0.48 19.23 10.52
C VAL A 13 -1.60 18.25 10.14
N ASP A 14 -2.75 18.36 10.80
CA ASP A 14 -3.95 17.60 10.45
C ASP A 14 -4.83 18.46 9.54
N PHE A 15 -4.66 18.34 8.23
CA PHE A 15 -5.43 19.08 7.24
C PHE A 15 -5.51 18.34 5.89
N PRO A 16 -6.68 18.30 5.23
CA PRO A 16 -7.98 18.76 5.70
C PRO A 16 -8.54 17.85 6.80
N ARG A 17 -9.58 18.32 7.50
CA ARG A 17 -10.38 17.51 8.44
C ARG A 17 -11.84 17.61 8.08
N LEU A 18 -12.40 16.52 7.58
CA LEU A 18 -13.78 16.42 7.14
C LEU A 18 -14.58 15.55 8.10
N LYS A 19 -15.83 15.98 8.33
CA LYS A 19 -16.88 15.13 8.88
C LYS A 19 -17.98 15.04 7.84
N VAL A 20 -18.21 13.87 7.30
CA VAL A 20 -19.15 13.62 6.22
C VAL A 20 -20.40 12.98 6.81
N GLN A 21 -21.55 13.57 6.53
CA GLN A 21 -22.85 12.99 6.88
C GLN A 21 -23.12 11.75 6.01
N PRO A 22 -24.04 10.86 6.42
CA PRO A 22 -24.51 9.81 5.55
C PRO A 22 -25.01 10.38 4.22
N VAL A 23 -24.65 9.74 3.11
CA VAL A 23 -25.17 10.08 1.79
C VAL A 23 -26.43 9.25 1.58
N GLY A 24 -27.62 9.82 1.46
CA GLY A 24 -28.84 9.01 1.38
C GLY A 24 -29.04 8.10 2.60
N THR A 25 -29.19 6.78 2.39
CA THR A 25 -29.46 5.81 3.48
C THR A 25 -28.15 5.22 4.01
N PRO A 26 -27.84 5.32 5.32
CA PRO A 26 -26.59 4.81 5.90
C PRO A 26 -26.20 3.38 5.49
N GLN A 27 -27.16 2.46 5.46
CA GLN A 27 -26.95 1.04 5.18
C GLN A 27 -26.59 0.77 3.71
N THR A 28 -26.98 1.66 2.80
CA THR A 28 -26.61 1.60 1.37
C THR A 28 -25.28 2.28 1.11
N ASN A 29 -24.67 2.92 2.12
CA ASN A 29 -23.36 3.52 1.96
C ASN A 29 -22.24 2.49 1.84
N ARG A 30 -21.22 2.85 1.07
CA ARG A 30 -20.06 2.03 0.76
C ARG A 30 -18.80 2.89 0.84
N SER A 31 -17.69 2.26 1.21
CA SER A 31 -16.37 2.89 1.18
C SER A 31 -15.32 1.92 0.65
N ALA A 32 -14.58 2.31 -0.39
CA ALA A 32 -13.35 1.63 -0.74
C ALA A 32 -12.18 2.23 0.05
N VAL A 33 -11.42 1.36 0.69
CA VAL A 33 -10.22 1.72 1.46
C VAL A 33 -9.01 0.97 0.92
N PRO A 34 -7.81 1.57 0.92
CA PRO A 34 -6.62 0.99 0.31
C PRO A 34 -5.94 -0.01 1.24
N TYR A 35 -6.69 -0.91 1.88
CA TYR A 35 -6.13 -1.89 2.81
C TYR A 35 -5.59 -3.12 2.08
N PHE A 36 -4.26 -3.31 2.09
CA PHE A 36 -3.55 -4.24 1.20
C PHE A 36 -3.92 -3.99 -0.28
N GLY A 37 -4.51 -4.98 -0.97
CA GLY A 37 -4.99 -4.84 -2.34
C GLY A 37 -6.29 -4.04 -2.49
N GLY A 38 -6.87 -3.58 -1.38
CA GLY A 38 -8.13 -2.83 -1.34
C GLY A 38 -9.27 -3.62 -0.70
N ARG A 39 -10.18 -2.90 -0.04
CA ARG A 39 -11.39 -3.47 0.55
C ARG A 39 -12.58 -2.56 0.31
N LEU A 40 -13.71 -3.14 -0.09
CA LEU A 40 -14.99 -2.45 -0.14
C LEU A 40 -15.76 -2.72 1.16
N ILE A 41 -16.02 -1.66 1.93
CA ILE A 41 -16.72 -1.70 3.20
C ILE A 41 -18.20 -1.37 2.97
N TYR A 42 -19.06 -2.22 3.51
CA TYR A 42 -20.51 -2.06 3.52
C TYR A 42 -20.95 -1.44 4.85
N ASP A 43 -21.90 -0.50 4.80
CA ASP A 43 -22.36 0.26 5.97
C ASP A 43 -21.17 0.74 6.81
N PRO A 44 -20.29 1.58 6.24
CA PRO A 44 -19.04 1.98 6.88
C PRO A 44 -19.28 2.71 8.22
N LEU A 45 -20.47 3.27 8.45
CA LEU A 45 -20.80 3.92 9.72
C LEU A 45 -20.89 2.93 10.88
N ASN A 46 -21.41 1.71 10.62
CA ASN A 46 -21.58 0.68 11.63
C ASN A 46 -20.56 -0.47 11.54
N SER A 47 -19.81 -0.55 10.44
CA SER A 47 -18.91 -1.66 10.13
C SER A 47 -17.84 -1.91 11.20
N VAL A 48 -17.80 -3.13 11.72
CA VAL A 48 -16.70 -3.61 12.57
C VAL A 48 -15.39 -3.66 11.77
N ALA A 49 -15.45 -4.01 10.49
CA ALA A 49 -14.25 -4.06 9.65
C ALA A 49 -13.55 -2.70 9.61
N LEU A 50 -14.27 -1.60 9.37
CA LEU A 50 -13.66 -0.27 9.39
C LEU A 50 -13.04 0.07 10.76
N LYS A 51 -13.66 -0.37 11.86
CA LYS A 51 -13.17 -0.15 13.22
C LYS A 51 -11.90 -0.98 13.53
N THR A 52 -11.74 -2.16 12.93
CA THR A 52 -10.63 -3.10 13.23
C THR A 52 -9.47 -3.03 12.24
N LEU A 53 -9.64 -2.38 11.08
CA LEU A 53 -8.58 -2.17 10.09
C LEU A 53 -7.38 -1.35 10.60
N LEU A 54 -7.54 -0.67 11.73
CA LEU A 54 -6.56 0.23 12.35
C LEU A 54 -5.76 -0.45 13.47
N LEU A 55 -5.57 -1.77 13.43
CA LEU A 55 -4.74 -2.50 14.39
C LEU A 55 -3.41 -2.90 13.72
N PRO A 56 -2.24 -2.63 14.33
CA PRO A 56 -2.03 -2.20 15.72
C PRO A 56 -1.91 -0.68 15.92
N SER A 57 -1.88 0.14 14.86
CA SER A 57 -1.70 1.60 14.99
C SER A 57 -3.03 2.31 15.18
N PRO A 58 -3.35 2.81 16.38
CA PRO A 58 -4.68 3.27 16.69
C PRO A 58 -4.99 4.49 15.81
N TYR A 59 -5.96 4.32 14.93
CA TYR A 59 -6.70 5.37 14.20
C TYR A 59 -6.18 5.88 12.86
N PHE A 60 -5.02 5.45 12.34
CA PHE A 60 -4.54 5.95 11.04
C PHE A 60 -4.08 4.89 10.04
N PHE A 61 -4.39 5.14 8.76
CA PHE A 61 -3.74 4.48 7.62
C PHE A 61 -2.43 5.21 7.32
N LEU A 62 -1.29 4.63 7.70
CA LEU A 62 0.05 5.19 7.42
C LEU A 62 0.39 5.03 5.94
N TYR A 63 1.00 6.03 5.33
CA TYR A 63 1.50 5.96 3.95
C TYR A 63 2.91 6.55 3.88
N PRO A 64 3.84 5.94 3.11
CA PRO A 64 3.70 4.62 2.46
C PRO A 64 3.70 3.48 3.49
N HIS A 65 2.87 2.45 3.27
CA HIS A 65 2.81 1.28 4.15
C HIS A 65 2.24 0.06 3.41
N MET A 66 2.59 -1.17 3.83
CA MET A 66 2.06 -2.40 3.21
C MET A 66 0.53 -2.49 3.28
N TYR A 67 -0.06 -1.95 4.34
CA TYR A 67 -1.51 -1.90 4.57
C TYR A 67 -2.17 -0.69 3.90
N THR A 68 -1.42 0.21 3.27
CA THR A 68 -1.95 1.41 2.62
C THR A 68 -1.02 1.75 1.46
N PRO A 69 -1.04 0.95 0.38
CA PRO A 69 -0.15 1.17 -0.76
C PRO A 69 -0.65 2.28 -1.68
N LEU A 70 -1.90 2.74 -1.52
CA LEU A 70 -2.52 3.80 -2.32
C LEU A 70 -3.00 4.95 -1.44
N GLN A 71 -3.09 6.13 -2.04
CA GLN A 71 -3.50 7.37 -1.39
C GLN A 71 -4.96 7.73 -1.75
N LEU A 72 -5.85 6.73 -1.84
CA LEU A 72 -7.24 6.88 -2.27
C LEU A 72 -8.21 6.22 -1.29
N PHE A 73 -9.26 6.96 -0.93
CA PHE A 73 -10.43 6.51 -0.19
C PHE A 73 -11.69 6.97 -0.92
N THR A 74 -12.78 6.22 -0.75
CA THR A 74 -14.07 6.61 -1.31
C THR A 74 -15.19 6.50 -0.28
N TYR A 75 -16.24 7.29 -0.47
CA TYR A 75 -17.48 7.16 0.29
C TYR A 75 -18.67 7.54 -0.59
N TYR A 76 -19.66 6.66 -0.66
CA TYR A 76 -20.77 6.85 -1.59
C TYR A 76 -22.01 6.09 -1.16
N ASP A 77 -23.16 6.50 -1.70
CA ASP A 77 -24.37 5.70 -1.63
C ASP A 77 -24.49 4.80 -2.85
N ALA A 78 -24.75 3.51 -2.65
CA ALA A 78 -24.83 2.55 -3.74
C ALA A 78 -25.99 2.79 -4.73
N THR A 79 -26.91 3.70 -4.42
CA THR A 79 -28.09 4.01 -5.25
C THR A 79 -28.04 5.39 -5.92
N ASP A 80 -27.12 6.27 -5.51
CA ASP A 80 -27.08 7.69 -5.91
C ASP A 80 -26.17 7.95 -7.14
N GLY A 81 -25.35 6.97 -7.52
CA GLY A 81 -24.49 7.06 -8.71
C GLY A 81 -23.41 8.13 -8.65
N HIS A 82 -23.07 8.63 -7.46
CA HIS A 82 -21.97 9.57 -7.23
C HIS A 82 -21.11 9.12 -6.05
N THR A 83 -19.80 9.33 -6.17
CA THR A 83 -18.81 8.95 -5.17
C THR A 83 -18.03 10.14 -4.68
N LEU A 84 -17.92 10.28 -3.36
CA LEU A 84 -16.95 11.17 -2.74
C LEU A 84 -15.56 10.58 -2.90
N TYR A 85 -14.74 11.25 -3.70
CA TYR A 85 -13.33 10.99 -3.94
C TYR A 85 -12.49 11.70 -2.87
N LEU A 86 -11.62 10.95 -2.19
CA LEU A 86 -10.77 11.44 -1.12
C LEU A 86 -9.35 10.92 -1.35
N ALA A 87 -8.45 11.76 -1.84
CA ALA A 87 -7.09 11.33 -2.16
C ALA A 87 -6.01 12.35 -1.80
N ALA A 88 -4.81 11.86 -1.47
CA ALA A 88 -3.61 12.71 -1.52
C ALA A 88 -2.94 12.51 -2.88
N HIS A 89 -2.81 13.59 -3.65
CA HIS A 89 -2.10 13.58 -4.93
C HIS A 89 -0.63 13.90 -4.70
N ASP A 90 0.02 13.09 -3.88
CA ASP A 90 1.44 13.23 -3.57
C ASP A 90 2.29 12.32 -4.43
N GLY A 91 2.90 12.87 -5.48
CA GLY A 91 3.81 12.22 -6.43
C GLY A 91 5.21 11.89 -5.89
N ALA A 92 5.58 12.39 -4.71
CA ALA A 92 6.91 12.23 -4.11
C ALA A 92 6.93 11.20 -2.98
N GLY A 93 5.77 10.77 -2.48
CA GLY A 93 5.67 9.68 -1.51
C GLY A 93 6.02 10.08 -0.07
N TYR A 94 5.77 11.33 0.32
CA TYR A 94 5.97 11.82 1.69
C TYR A 94 5.21 10.97 2.71
N THR A 95 5.82 10.78 3.88
CA THR A 95 5.18 10.14 5.01
C THR A 95 3.94 10.92 5.44
N LYS A 96 2.81 10.23 5.59
CA LYS A 96 1.53 10.80 6.03
C LYS A 96 0.67 9.74 6.68
N ALA A 97 -0.40 10.18 7.34
CA ALA A 97 -1.37 9.28 7.96
C ALA A 97 -2.80 9.73 7.62
N PHE A 98 -3.67 8.83 7.17
CA PHE A 98 -5.07 9.15 6.89
C PHE A 98 -5.97 8.76 8.07
N ASP A 99 -6.69 9.73 8.64
CA ASP A 99 -7.77 9.52 9.62
C ASP A 99 -9.02 9.15 8.82
N PHE A 100 -9.25 7.85 8.57
CA PHE A 100 -10.45 7.35 7.87
C PHE A 100 -11.21 6.41 8.79
N ARG A 101 -12.25 6.91 9.46
CA ARG A 101 -13.03 6.17 10.46
C ARG A 101 -14.48 6.65 10.50
N ALA A 102 -15.32 5.94 11.23
CA ALA A 102 -16.68 6.37 11.50
C ALA A 102 -17.05 6.23 12.99
N ASP A 103 -17.98 7.07 13.46
CA ASP A 103 -18.48 7.07 14.85
C ASP A 103 -19.92 6.53 14.98
N GLY A 104 -20.45 5.86 13.95
CA GLY A 104 -21.85 5.44 13.89
C GLY A 104 -22.81 6.50 13.37
N GLN A 105 -22.38 7.77 13.31
CA GLN A 105 -23.20 8.88 12.80
C GLN A 105 -22.57 9.51 11.57
N ARG A 106 -21.26 9.66 11.55
CA ARG A 106 -20.51 10.35 10.49
C ARG A 106 -19.24 9.62 10.13
N LEU A 107 -18.83 9.78 8.89
CA LEU A 107 -17.51 9.41 8.41
C LEU A 107 -16.53 10.57 8.68
N TYR A 108 -15.33 10.24 9.10
CA TYR A 108 -14.22 11.16 9.26
C TYR A 108 -13.20 10.87 8.17
N PHE A 109 -12.72 11.93 7.51
CA PHE A 109 -11.55 11.89 6.66
C PHE A 109 -10.60 13.00 7.09
N GLY A 110 -9.34 12.68 7.29
CA GLY A 110 -8.31 13.68 7.44
C GLY A 110 -6.95 13.18 7.02
N VAL A 111 -6.03 14.11 6.79
CA VAL A 111 -4.65 13.79 6.45
C VAL A 111 -3.74 14.45 7.48
N ARG A 112 -3.05 13.62 8.25
CA ARG A 112 -1.90 14.03 9.06
C ARG A 112 -0.67 14.09 8.17
N GLN A 113 -0.06 15.25 8.15
CA GLN A 113 1.13 15.56 7.38
C GLN A 113 2.27 15.85 8.36
N TYR A 114 3.48 15.39 8.04
CA TYR A 114 4.66 15.56 8.88
C TYR A 114 5.62 16.54 8.20
N PRO A 115 5.74 17.79 8.68
CA PRO A 115 6.70 18.75 8.15
C PRO A 115 8.13 18.20 8.19
N GLU A 116 8.95 18.61 7.23
CA GLU A 116 10.39 18.44 7.38
C GLU A 116 10.88 19.27 8.58
N TYR A 117 11.91 18.75 9.27
CA TYR A 117 12.47 19.40 10.45
C TYR A 117 11.43 19.70 11.55
N ASN A 118 10.42 18.85 11.73
CA ASN A 118 9.28 19.03 12.65
C ASN A 118 9.61 19.12 14.16
N ILE A 119 10.88 19.07 14.52
CA ILE A 119 11.40 19.34 15.87
C ILE A 119 12.16 20.67 15.97
N THR A 120 12.31 21.40 14.86
CA THR A 120 13.03 22.68 14.79
C THR A 120 12.07 23.83 15.04
N PRO A 121 12.29 24.66 16.08
CA PRO A 121 11.47 25.84 16.34
C PRO A 121 11.43 26.84 15.19
N GLY A 122 10.29 27.51 15.02
CA GLY A 122 10.12 28.57 14.03
C GLY A 122 10.00 28.09 12.58
N ASN A 123 9.86 26.78 12.34
CA ASN A 123 9.62 26.27 11.00
C ASN A 123 8.18 26.58 10.54
N ASP A 124 8.05 27.08 9.31
CA ASP A 124 6.78 27.14 8.61
C ASP A 124 6.48 25.80 7.92
N TYR A 125 5.21 25.60 7.55
CA TYR A 125 4.83 24.42 6.79
C TYR A 125 3.90 24.73 5.62
N VAL A 126 4.27 24.28 4.43
CA VAL A 126 3.39 24.24 3.27
C VAL A 126 3.30 22.78 2.82
N SER A 127 2.06 22.30 2.62
CA SER A 127 1.85 20.94 2.11
C SER A 127 2.53 20.80 0.75
N PRO A 128 3.43 19.83 0.54
CA PRO A 128 4.12 19.64 -0.74
C PRO A 128 3.24 19.00 -1.80
N TYR A 129 2.02 18.59 -1.43
CA TYR A 129 1.04 17.96 -2.32
C TYR A 129 -0.38 18.45 -2.01
N PRO A 130 -1.30 18.41 -2.99
CA PRO A 130 -2.71 18.67 -2.73
C PRO A 130 -3.41 17.42 -2.17
N VAL A 131 -4.39 17.66 -1.30
CA VAL A 131 -5.40 16.65 -0.94
C VAL A 131 -6.63 16.92 -1.81
N ALA A 132 -6.85 16.06 -2.79
CA ALA A 132 -7.93 16.15 -3.75
C ALA A 132 -9.22 15.56 -3.16
N ILE A 133 -10.25 16.40 -3.05
CA ILE A 133 -11.58 16.04 -2.54
C ILE A 133 -12.61 16.52 -3.54
N GLY A 134 -13.54 15.64 -3.93
CA GLY A 134 -14.61 16.02 -4.85
C GLY A 134 -15.65 14.92 -5.04
N ALA A 135 -16.81 15.27 -5.59
CA ALA A 135 -17.79 14.30 -6.04
C ALA A 135 -17.49 13.90 -7.49
N LEU A 136 -17.45 12.60 -7.75
CA LEU A 136 -17.29 12.01 -9.08
C LEU A 136 -18.53 11.20 -9.44
N PRO A 137 -18.93 11.13 -10.72
CA PRO A 137 -19.96 10.19 -11.14
C PRO A 137 -19.46 8.75 -10.99
N GLY A 138 -20.39 7.84 -10.70
CA GLY A 138 -20.14 6.42 -10.56
C GLY A 138 -19.77 5.99 -9.14
N ASP A 139 -19.09 4.86 -9.06
CA ASP A 139 -18.76 4.18 -7.80
C ASP A 139 -17.26 4.22 -7.48
N TRP A 140 -16.81 3.34 -6.56
CA TRP A 140 -15.41 3.22 -6.19
C TRP A 140 -14.49 2.91 -7.38
N TYR A 141 -14.97 2.19 -8.40
CA TYR A 141 -14.19 1.80 -9.56
C TYR A 141 -13.93 3.00 -10.47
N ASP A 142 -14.92 3.88 -10.64
CA ASP A 142 -14.76 5.14 -11.38
C ASP A 142 -13.81 6.11 -10.66
N ALA A 143 -13.92 6.19 -9.33
CA ALA A 143 -12.95 6.90 -8.50
C ALA A 143 -11.53 6.32 -8.63
N ALA A 144 -11.39 4.99 -8.65
CA ALA A 144 -10.11 4.31 -8.85
C ALA A 144 -9.50 4.58 -10.23
N LYS A 145 -10.31 4.60 -11.30
CA LYS A 145 -9.85 5.01 -12.65
C LYS A 145 -9.36 6.46 -12.66
N THR A 146 -10.07 7.36 -11.98
CA THR A 146 -9.66 8.76 -11.84
C THR A 146 -8.33 8.89 -11.12
N TYR A 147 -8.15 8.18 -10.00
CA TYR A 147 -6.87 8.12 -9.29
C TYR A 147 -5.77 7.50 -10.15
N ARG A 148 -6.05 6.42 -10.88
CA ARG A 148 -5.11 5.75 -11.78
C ARG A 148 -4.58 6.70 -12.85
N ALA A 149 -5.44 7.50 -13.48
CA ALA A 149 -5.04 8.47 -14.50
C ALA A 149 -4.04 9.53 -13.99
N TRP A 150 -4.12 9.86 -12.70
CA TRP A 150 -3.11 10.67 -12.01
C TRP A 150 -1.87 9.84 -11.64
N ALA A 151 -2.06 8.65 -11.05
CA ALA A 151 -1.01 7.79 -10.53
C ALA A 151 -0.03 7.33 -11.62
N GLU A 152 -0.53 7.01 -12.82
CA GLU A 152 0.28 6.60 -13.98
C GLU A 152 1.24 7.69 -14.47
N ARG A 153 1.12 8.93 -13.99
CA ARG A 153 2.04 10.03 -14.31
C ARG A 153 3.14 10.23 -13.25
N GLN A 154 3.08 9.48 -12.15
CA GLN A 154 4.02 9.62 -11.04
C GLN A 154 5.25 8.74 -11.25
N VAL A 155 6.36 9.09 -10.60
CA VAL A 155 7.67 8.45 -10.82
C VAL A 155 7.67 6.92 -10.67
N TRP A 156 6.82 6.38 -9.79
CA TRP A 156 6.71 4.94 -9.54
C TRP A 156 5.85 4.17 -10.56
N ALA A 157 5.08 4.85 -11.42
CA ALA A 157 4.20 4.21 -12.40
C ALA A 157 4.36 4.72 -13.83
N GLN A 158 5.05 5.86 -14.05
CA GLN A 158 5.21 6.49 -15.36
C GLN A 158 5.94 5.64 -16.40
N ARG A 159 6.61 4.56 -15.98
CA ARG A 159 7.24 3.58 -16.88
C ARG A 159 6.23 2.68 -17.59
N GLY A 160 4.95 2.74 -17.21
CA GLY A 160 3.89 1.95 -17.82
C GLY A 160 3.85 0.49 -17.34
N PRO A 161 3.00 -0.34 -17.97
CA PRO A 161 2.78 -1.72 -17.55
C PRO A 161 4.05 -2.58 -17.67
N ILE A 162 4.33 -3.39 -16.63
CA ILE A 162 5.46 -4.35 -16.63
C ILE A 162 5.44 -5.25 -17.88
N ALA A 163 4.26 -5.66 -18.34
CA ALA A 163 4.10 -6.47 -19.55
C ALA A 163 4.79 -5.86 -20.78
N LEU A 164 4.80 -4.53 -20.90
CA LEU A 164 5.39 -3.79 -22.03
C LEU A 164 6.83 -3.32 -21.78
N SER A 165 7.38 -3.55 -20.58
CA SER A 165 8.70 -3.04 -20.20
C SER A 165 9.82 -3.96 -20.67
N ASP A 166 10.59 -3.59 -21.69
CA ASP A 166 11.72 -4.41 -22.17
C ASP A 166 12.86 -4.58 -21.13
N ASP A 167 12.97 -3.64 -20.20
CA ASP A 167 13.92 -3.65 -19.09
C ASP A 167 13.55 -4.63 -17.97
N PHE A 168 12.33 -5.19 -18.00
CA PHE A 168 11.90 -6.17 -16.99
C PHE A 168 12.20 -7.60 -17.45
N SER A 169 12.65 -8.46 -16.53
CA SER A 169 13.03 -9.85 -16.82
C SER A 169 11.95 -10.60 -17.58
N GLN A 170 12.28 -11.03 -18.80
CA GLN A 170 11.36 -11.78 -19.66
C GLN A 170 11.01 -13.16 -19.04
N LYS A 171 11.94 -13.75 -18.27
CA LYS A 171 11.68 -14.98 -17.51
C LYS A 171 10.60 -14.77 -16.45
N LEU A 172 10.65 -13.66 -15.71
CA LEU A 172 9.62 -13.33 -14.72
C LEU A 172 8.27 -13.02 -15.38
N LYS A 173 8.26 -12.39 -16.57
CA LYS A 173 7.01 -12.18 -17.33
C LYS A 173 6.38 -13.47 -17.83
N ALA A 174 7.22 -14.42 -18.25
CA ALA A 174 6.78 -15.74 -18.70
C ALA A 174 6.36 -16.65 -17.54
N SER A 175 6.72 -16.29 -16.30
CA SER A 175 6.44 -17.11 -15.12
C SER A 175 4.94 -17.28 -14.91
N GLU A 176 4.51 -18.54 -14.91
CA GLU A 176 3.10 -18.90 -14.70
C GLU A 176 2.79 -19.06 -13.21
N VAL A 177 3.80 -19.52 -12.45
CA VAL A 177 3.74 -19.67 -10.99
C VAL A 177 5.02 -19.10 -10.38
N MET A 178 4.86 -18.43 -9.23
CA MET A 178 5.98 -18.04 -8.38
C MET A 178 5.90 -18.79 -7.05
N GLY A 179 6.89 -19.63 -6.77
CA GLY A 179 7.07 -20.26 -5.47
C GLY A 179 7.80 -19.34 -4.51
N VAL A 180 7.40 -19.34 -3.24
CA VAL A 180 8.14 -18.65 -2.18
C VAL A 180 8.83 -19.71 -1.33
N TRP A 181 10.16 -19.65 -1.28
CA TRP A 181 10.96 -20.44 -0.36
C TRP A 181 11.47 -19.55 0.75
N ALA A 182 11.10 -19.87 1.98
CA ALA A 182 11.55 -19.12 3.12
C ALA A 182 11.74 -19.99 4.37
N PRO A 183 12.76 -19.70 5.17
CA PRO A 183 13.05 -20.41 6.43
C PRO A 183 12.09 -20.01 7.57
N PHE A 184 10.79 -19.83 7.30
CA PHE A 184 9.80 -19.44 8.32
C PHE A 184 9.35 -20.61 9.21
N THR A 185 9.83 -21.83 8.96
CA THR A 185 9.43 -23.05 9.67
C THR A 185 10.64 -23.94 9.96
N ASP A 186 10.70 -24.51 11.17
CA ASP A 186 11.78 -25.36 11.72
C ASP A 186 12.05 -26.68 10.95
N THR A 187 11.51 -26.84 9.75
CA THR A 187 11.54 -28.06 8.92
C THR A 187 12.13 -27.79 7.54
N LEU A 188 13.25 -27.05 7.48
CA LEU A 188 13.86 -26.68 6.20
C LEU A 188 14.39 -27.90 5.44
N LYS A 189 13.84 -28.12 4.25
CA LYS A 189 14.53 -28.86 3.18
C LYS A 189 15.70 -28.00 2.67
N PRO A 190 16.85 -28.59 2.29
CA PRO A 190 17.90 -27.89 1.53
C PRO A 190 17.33 -27.21 0.29
N PHE A 191 17.97 -26.13 -0.18
CA PHE A 191 17.51 -25.38 -1.36
C PHE A 191 17.31 -26.27 -2.59
N GLU A 192 18.21 -27.25 -2.81
CA GLU A 192 18.06 -28.25 -3.86
C GLU A 192 16.73 -29.01 -3.80
N GLY A 193 16.28 -29.35 -2.58
CA GLY A 193 15.01 -30.05 -2.38
C GLY A 193 13.81 -29.18 -2.78
N ALA A 194 13.88 -27.88 -2.47
CA ALA A 194 12.86 -26.93 -2.88
C ALA A 194 12.87 -26.67 -4.40
N ALA A 195 14.04 -26.59 -5.02
CA ALA A 195 14.17 -26.48 -6.47
C ALA A 195 13.55 -27.71 -7.17
N ARG A 196 13.84 -28.92 -6.69
CA ARG A 196 13.21 -30.16 -7.20
C ARG A 196 11.70 -30.18 -6.98
N ASP A 197 11.21 -29.66 -5.85
CA ASP A 197 9.78 -29.55 -5.61
C ASP A 197 9.13 -28.59 -6.64
N MET A 198 9.78 -27.45 -6.95
CA MET A 198 9.31 -26.54 -8.00
C MET A 198 9.29 -27.19 -9.39
N GLU A 199 10.31 -27.96 -9.76
CA GLU A 199 10.34 -28.74 -11.01
C GLU A 199 9.19 -29.75 -11.08
N ARG A 200 8.93 -30.47 -9.99
CA ARG A 200 7.80 -31.41 -9.89
C ARG A 200 6.46 -30.70 -9.99
N TRP A 201 6.32 -29.52 -9.39
CA TRP A 201 5.13 -28.70 -9.53
C TRP A 201 4.94 -28.24 -10.98
N ALA A 202 6.01 -27.87 -11.67
CA ALA A 202 5.96 -27.49 -13.08
C ALA A 202 5.45 -28.66 -13.95
N GLU A 203 6.03 -29.85 -13.76
CA GLU A 203 5.61 -31.07 -14.45
C GLU A 203 4.15 -31.42 -14.14
N PHE A 204 3.77 -31.40 -12.86
CA PHE A 204 2.41 -31.74 -12.42
C PHE A 204 1.35 -30.78 -12.98
N LEU A 205 1.67 -29.48 -13.03
CA LEU A 205 0.76 -28.45 -13.57
C LEU A 205 0.82 -28.36 -15.10
N GLY A 206 1.80 -29.01 -15.74
CA GLY A 206 2.02 -28.92 -17.18
C GLY A 206 2.45 -27.52 -17.64
N ILE A 207 3.19 -26.79 -16.80
CA ILE A 207 3.66 -25.42 -17.05
C ILE A 207 5.15 -25.41 -17.39
N GLU A 208 5.56 -24.46 -18.21
CA GLU A 208 6.94 -24.39 -18.72
C GLU A 208 7.82 -23.51 -17.82
N HIS A 209 7.24 -22.50 -17.17
CA HIS A 209 8.00 -21.48 -16.45
C HIS A 209 7.54 -21.30 -14.99
N VAL A 210 8.43 -21.65 -14.06
CA VAL A 210 8.27 -21.41 -12.62
C VAL A 210 9.41 -20.53 -12.11
N SER A 211 9.07 -19.50 -11.33
CA SER A 211 10.03 -18.63 -10.66
C SER A 211 10.05 -18.89 -9.15
N GLY A 212 11.18 -18.61 -8.50
CA GLY A 212 11.36 -18.75 -7.05
C GLY A 212 11.75 -17.43 -6.38
N LEU A 213 11.06 -17.07 -5.30
CA LEU A 213 11.51 -16.07 -4.33
C LEU A 213 12.22 -16.78 -3.18
N TRP A 214 13.53 -16.56 -3.04
CA TRP A 214 14.39 -17.28 -2.09
C TRP A 214 14.82 -16.39 -0.93
N TYR A 215 14.34 -16.67 0.28
CA TYR A 215 14.85 -16.06 1.51
C TYR A 215 16.01 -16.90 2.08
N GLY A 216 16.82 -16.36 2.99
CA GLY A 216 17.83 -17.16 3.73
C GLY A 216 18.99 -17.73 2.90
N TRP A 217 19.15 -17.32 1.63
CA TRP A 217 20.17 -17.81 0.67
C TRP A 217 21.63 -17.67 1.12
N ARG A 218 21.87 -16.92 2.19
CA ARG A 218 23.19 -16.67 2.79
C ARG A 218 23.52 -17.61 3.97
N GLY A 219 22.58 -18.44 4.40
CA GLY A 219 22.81 -19.49 5.41
C GLY A 219 22.98 -18.98 6.84
N ASN A 220 22.84 -17.67 7.07
CA ASN A 220 22.73 -17.11 8.42
C ASN A 220 21.29 -17.24 8.94
N GLU A 221 21.12 -16.97 10.23
CA GLU A 221 19.79 -16.87 10.82
C GLU A 221 18.97 -15.79 10.09
N PHE A 222 17.75 -16.14 9.73
CA PHE A 222 16.83 -15.28 8.99
C PHE A 222 16.64 -13.93 9.72
N ASP A 223 16.59 -12.84 8.95
CA ASP A 223 16.46 -11.47 9.45
C ASP A 223 17.55 -10.99 10.43
N THR A 224 18.73 -11.61 10.42
CA THR A 224 19.90 -11.16 11.19
C THR A 224 20.98 -10.54 10.31
N ARG A 225 21.81 -9.68 10.93
CA ARG A 225 23.05 -9.12 10.34
C ARG A 225 22.87 -8.30 9.06
N TRP A 226 21.74 -7.65 8.87
CA TRP A 226 21.61 -6.61 7.84
C TRP A 226 22.54 -5.42 8.15
N PRO A 227 23.24 -4.80 7.18
CA PRO A 227 23.23 -5.05 5.73
C PRO A 227 24.40 -5.91 5.24
N GLU A 228 25.05 -6.70 6.08
CA GLU A 228 26.10 -7.63 5.64
C GLU A 228 25.38 -8.77 4.90
N TYR A 229 25.60 -9.02 3.61
CA TYR A 229 24.87 -10.08 2.85
C TYR A 229 25.73 -11.30 2.49
N GLU A 230 27.05 -11.21 2.66
CA GLU A 230 28.00 -12.27 2.31
C GLU A 230 28.39 -13.14 3.53
N PRO A 231 28.78 -14.41 3.33
CA PRO A 231 28.81 -15.17 2.06
C PRO A 231 27.48 -15.86 1.72
N VAL A 232 27.32 -16.31 0.46
CA VAL A 232 26.22 -17.19 0.00
C VAL A 232 26.29 -18.56 0.71
N GLU A 233 25.15 -19.17 0.99
CA GLU A 233 25.06 -20.52 1.55
C GLU A 233 25.52 -21.57 0.51
N PRO A 234 26.40 -22.52 0.88
CA PRO A 234 26.98 -23.46 -0.08
C PRO A 234 26.01 -24.38 -0.86
N SER A 235 24.85 -24.71 -0.30
CA SER A 235 23.79 -25.49 -0.97
C SER A 235 22.83 -24.64 -1.81
N PHE A 236 23.02 -23.31 -1.87
CA PHE A 236 22.26 -22.45 -2.75
C PHE A 236 22.55 -22.84 -4.21
N PRO A 237 21.53 -23.10 -5.06
CA PRO A 237 21.75 -23.76 -6.35
C PRO A 237 22.60 -22.95 -7.31
N ASP A 238 23.62 -23.60 -7.88
CA ASP A 238 24.39 -23.05 -9.01
C ASP A 238 23.46 -22.74 -10.19
N GLY A 239 23.60 -21.53 -10.76
CA GLY A 239 22.77 -21.08 -11.89
C GLY A 239 21.55 -20.24 -11.52
N ILE A 240 21.24 -20.08 -10.22
CA ILE A 240 20.38 -18.98 -9.74
C ILE A 240 21.27 -17.75 -9.59
N THR A 241 21.46 -17.01 -10.67
CA THR A 241 22.14 -15.71 -10.59
C THR A 241 21.25 -14.73 -9.84
N LEU A 242 21.73 -14.24 -8.70
CA LEU A 242 21.21 -13.03 -8.05
C LEU A 242 21.51 -11.85 -8.99
N THR A 243 20.56 -11.50 -9.86
CA THR A 243 20.61 -10.29 -10.69
C THR A 243 19.94 -9.13 -9.99
#